data_AF-A0A6N8B467-F1
#
_entry.id   AF-A0A6N8B467-F1
#
_cell.length_a   1.000
_cell.length_b   1.000
_cell.length_c   1.000
_cell.angle_alpha   90.00
_cell.angle_beta   90.00
_cell.angle_gamma   90.00
#
_symmetry.space_group_name_H-M   'P 1'
#
loop_
_entity.id
_entity.type
_entity.pdbx_description
1 polymer ?
#
loop_
_entity_poly.entity_id
_entity_poly.type
_entity_poly.pdbx_seq_one_letter_code
_entity_poly.pdbx_strand_id
1 'polypeptide(L)'
;MIRKFHGFISLILIVIAVIFGAVIISRVSPLWAVVYLILSMISALLIVYSFCSKCPCNAVSCGHFFPGKIAQVLPKREEGLYGALDYVGVLASFIILFLFPQYWLRNEIILITIFWGLVLIALLDIAFFVCKGCENKYCPLHR
;
A
#
# COMPACT_ATOMS: atom_id res chain seq x y z
N MET A 1 -17.29 -10.48 -6.49
CA MET A 1 -16.99 -9.42 -7.49
C MET A 1 -16.75 -8.07 -6.84
N ILE A 2 -17.64 -7.61 -5.94
CA ILE A 2 -17.53 -6.31 -5.24
C ILE A 2 -16.15 -6.10 -4.58
N ARG A 3 -15.64 -7.06 -3.80
CA ARG A 3 -14.31 -6.93 -3.16
C ARG A 3 -13.14 -6.72 -4.12
N LYS A 4 -13.16 -7.37 -5.28
CA LYS A 4 -12.11 -7.22 -6.31
C LYS A 4 -12.18 -5.85 -6.98
N PHE A 5 -13.39 -5.30 -7.12
CA PHE A 5 -13.61 -3.94 -7.61
C PHE A 5 -13.03 -2.91 -6.63
N HIS A 6 -13.39 -2.98 -5.35
CA HIS A 6 -12.78 -2.11 -4.30
C HIS A 6 -11.27 -2.30 -4.20
N GLY A 7 -10.78 -3.54 -4.29
CA GLY A 7 -9.33 -3.81 -4.34
C GLY A 7 -8.64 -3.14 -5.53
N PHE A 8 -9.27 -3.12 -6.70
CA PHE A 8 -8.72 -2.43 -7.87
C PHE A 8 -8.78 -0.90 -7.72
N ILE A 9 -9.90 -0.35 -7.27
CA ILE A 9 -10.07 1.10 -7.06
C ILE A 9 -9.08 1.62 -6.03
N SER A 10 -8.97 0.98 -4.86
CA SER A 10 -8.01 1.36 -3.83
C SER A 10 -6.55 1.32 -4.32
N LEU A 11 -6.17 0.32 -5.11
CA LEU A 11 -4.83 0.26 -5.71
C LEU A 11 -4.59 1.42 -6.68
N ILE A 12 -5.57 1.74 -7.54
CA ILE A 12 -5.47 2.89 -8.45
C ILE A 12 -5.29 4.19 -7.65
N LEU A 13 -6.08 4.39 -6.59
CA LEU A 13 -5.99 5.59 -5.77
C LEU A 13 -4.62 5.76 -5.12
N ILE A 14 -4.03 4.68 -4.59
CA ILE A 14 -2.66 4.70 -4.05
C ILE A 14 -1.64 4.99 -5.15
N VAL A 15 -1.76 4.36 -6.32
CA VAL A 15 -0.85 4.62 -7.46
C VAL A 15 -0.93 6.07 -7.91
N ILE A 16 -2.14 6.63 -8.03
CA ILE A 16 -2.34 8.05 -8.36
C ILE A 16 -1.69 8.93 -7.29
N ALA A 17 -1.89 8.64 -6.00
CA ALA A 17 -1.26 9.40 -4.92
C ALA A 17 0.28 9.36 -5.00
N VAL A 18 0.87 8.18 -5.26
CA VAL A 18 2.32 8.02 -5.44
C VAL A 18 2.82 8.79 -6.65
N ILE A 19 2.17 8.66 -7.82
CA ILE A 19 2.54 9.41 -9.02
C ILE A 19 2.44 10.93 -8.76
N PHE A 20 1.39 11.37 -8.08
CA PHE A 20 1.20 12.77 -7.75
C PHE A 20 2.32 13.31 -6.86
N GLY A 21 2.71 12.56 -5.82
CA GLY A 21 3.87 12.88 -4.99
C GLY A 21 5.16 12.97 -5.81
N ALA A 22 5.40 12.00 -6.71
CA ALA A 22 6.58 11.99 -7.57
C ALA A 22 6.64 13.19 -8.53
N VAL A 23 5.52 13.54 -9.15
CA VAL A 23 5.41 14.72 -10.05
C VAL A 23 5.78 15.99 -9.30
N ILE A 24 5.30 16.15 -8.07
CA ILE A 24 5.59 17.35 -7.26
C ILE A 24 7.05 17.40 -6.85
N ILE A 25 7.61 16.27 -6.39
CA ILE A 25 9.05 16.17 -6.07
C ILE A 25 9.90 16.49 -7.31
N SER A 26 9.50 16.03 -8.50
CA SER A 26 10.27 16.21 -9.74
C SER A 26 10.39 17.68 -10.18
N ARG A 27 9.43 18.53 -9.79
CA ARG A 27 9.49 19.98 -10.07
C ARG A 27 10.65 20.66 -9.34
N VAL A 28 11.07 20.09 -8.21
CA VAL A 28 12.19 20.60 -7.40
C VAL A 28 13.47 19.82 -7.68
N SER A 29 13.38 18.49 -7.76
CA SER A 29 14.52 17.62 -8.04
C SER A 29 14.07 16.30 -8.70
N PRO A 30 14.38 16.11 -9.99
CA PRO A 30 14.10 14.84 -10.68
C PRO A 30 14.77 13.64 -10.01
N LEU A 31 15.97 13.81 -9.44
CA LEU A 31 16.67 12.75 -8.73
C LEU A 31 15.87 12.25 -7.52
N TRP A 32 15.36 13.15 -6.68
CA TRP A 32 14.54 12.76 -5.53
C TRP A 32 13.21 12.11 -5.93
N ALA A 33 12.64 12.48 -7.08
CA ALA A 33 11.45 11.83 -7.60
C ALA A 33 11.73 10.37 -8.01
N VAL A 34 12.86 10.11 -8.67
CA VAL A 34 13.29 8.74 -9.00
C VAL A 34 13.55 7.93 -7.73
N VAL A 35 14.27 8.50 -6.74
CA VAL A 35 14.49 7.86 -5.44
C VAL A 35 13.16 7.51 -4.77
N TYR A 36 12.21 8.44 -4.75
CA TYR A 36 10.88 8.21 -4.18
C TYR A 36 10.11 7.08 -4.88
N LEU A 37 10.14 7.00 -6.21
CA LEU A 37 9.48 5.93 -6.95
C LEU A 37 10.11 4.56 -6.67
N ILE A 38 11.44 4.48 -6.61
CA ILE A 38 12.15 3.25 -6.25
C ILE A 38 11.78 2.81 -4.83
N LEU A 39 11.85 3.74 -3.87
CA LEU A 39 11.47 3.46 -2.48
C LEU A 39 10.00 3.08 -2.34
N SER A 40 9.10 3.68 -3.14
CA SER A 40 7.67 3.33 -3.17
C SER A 40 7.45 1.91 -3.70
N MET A 41 8.17 1.51 -4.75
CA MET A 41 8.12 0.14 -5.27
C MET A 41 8.60 -0.87 -4.23
N ILE A 42 9.74 -0.61 -3.58
CA ILE A 42 10.27 -1.45 -2.50
C ILE A 42 9.25 -1.52 -1.35
N SER A 43 8.65 -0.40 -0.97
CA SER A 43 7.65 -0.31 0.10
C SER A 43 6.41 -1.15 -0.20
N ALA A 44 5.92 -1.12 -1.44
CA ALA A 44 4.82 -1.96 -1.89
C ALA A 44 5.17 -3.45 -1.79
N LEU A 45 6.35 -3.86 -2.27
CA LEU A 45 6.83 -5.24 -2.15
C LEU A 45 6.97 -5.68 -0.69
N LEU A 46 7.46 -4.79 0.18
CA LEU A 46 7.62 -5.06 1.60
C LEU A 46 6.27 -5.25 2.29
N ILE A 47 5.25 -4.47 1.94
CA ILE A 47 3.87 -4.66 2.45
C ILE A 47 3.32 -6.02 1.99
N VAL A 48 3.48 -6.36 0.70
CA VAL A 48 3.04 -7.64 0.16
C VAL A 48 3.76 -8.81 0.85
N TYR A 49 5.08 -8.71 1.04
CA TYR A 49 5.86 -9.72 1.73
C TYR A 49 5.51 -9.82 3.22
N SER A 50 5.25 -8.71 3.90
CA SER A 50 4.94 -8.70 5.33
C SER A 50 3.55 -9.28 5.59
N PHE A 51 2.55 -8.84 4.81
CA PHE A 51 1.14 -9.13 5.09
C PHE A 51 0.52 -10.15 4.14
N CYS A 52 0.69 -9.98 2.83
CA CYS A 52 -0.01 -10.79 1.82
C CYS A 52 0.61 -12.17 1.58
N SER A 53 1.92 -12.35 1.79
CA SER A 53 2.59 -13.66 1.63
C SER A 53 2.15 -14.68 2.68
N LYS A 54 1.75 -14.23 3.88
CA LYS A 54 1.16 -15.04 4.96
C LYS A 54 -0.35 -15.31 4.78
N CYS A 55 -0.98 -14.70 3.78
CA CYS A 55 -2.43 -14.74 3.61
C CYS A 55 -2.86 -15.95 2.78
N PRO A 56 -3.73 -16.84 3.28
CA PRO A 56 -4.22 -18.01 2.52
C PRO A 56 -5.01 -17.60 1.27
N CYS A 57 -5.60 -16.40 1.26
CA CYS A 57 -6.38 -15.89 0.13
C CYS A 57 -5.53 -15.46 -1.07
N ASN A 58 -4.20 -15.35 -0.95
CA ASN A 58 -3.34 -14.73 -1.97
C ASN A 58 -3.41 -15.40 -3.35
N ALA A 59 -3.75 -16.70 -3.39
CA ALA A 59 -3.83 -17.50 -4.60
C ALA A 59 -5.19 -17.40 -5.33
N VAL A 60 -6.29 -17.43 -4.58
CA VAL A 60 -7.62 -17.75 -5.16
C VAL A 60 -8.65 -16.65 -4.94
N SER A 61 -8.71 -16.07 -3.74
CA SER A 61 -9.84 -15.25 -3.28
C SER A 61 -9.46 -13.81 -2.88
N CYS A 62 -8.20 -13.39 -3.06
CA CYS A 62 -7.76 -12.05 -2.68
C CYS A 62 -8.54 -10.95 -3.40
N GLY A 63 -9.01 -9.95 -2.64
CA GLY A 63 -9.62 -8.74 -3.20
C GLY A 63 -8.60 -7.86 -3.92
N HIS A 64 -7.33 -7.87 -3.48
CA HIS A 64 -6.22 -7.26 -4.18
C HIS A 64 -5.58 -8.24 -5.16
N PHE A 65 -6.16 -8.34 -6.37
CA PHE A 65 -5.71 -9.29 -7.38
C PHE A 65 -4.19 -9.18 -7.69
N PHE A 66 -3.68 -7.96 -7.87
CA PHE A 66 -2.28 -7.74 -8.23
C PHE A 66 -1.30 -8.05 -7.06
N PRO A 67 -1.48 -7.48 -5.85
CA PRO A 67 -0.75 -7.91 -4.66
C PRO A 67 -0.83 -9.41 -4.36
N GLY A 68 -1.98 -10.04 -4.55
CA GLY A 68 -2.16 -11.48 -4.37
C GLY A 68 -1.27 -12.29 -5.30
N LYS A 69 -1.17 -11.90 -6.58
CA LYS A 69 -0.25 -12.52 -7.54
C LYS A 69 1.22 -12.30 -7.20
N ILE A 70 1.60 -11.10 -6.75
CA ILE A 70 2.97 -10.84 -6.31
C ILE A 70 3.31 -11.70 -5.09
N ALA A 71 2.40 -11.85 -4.14
CA ALA A 71 2.61 -12.68 -2.96
C ALA A 71 2.89 -14.15 -3.30
N GLN A 72 2.36 -14.67 -4.42
CA GLN A 72 2.61 -16.05 -4.87
C GLN A 72 4.02 -16.28 -5.41
N VAL A 73 4.69 -15.22 -5.91
CA VAL A 73 6.07 -15.32 -6.43
C VAL A 73 7.12 -15.00 -5.38
N LEU A 74 6.73 -14.35 -4.28
CA LEU A 74 7.59 -14.09 -3.14
C LEU A 74 7.80 -15.38 -2.31
N PRO A 75 8.85 -15.44 -1.46
CA PRO A 75 9.08 -16.57 -0.59
C PRO A 75 7.84 -16.89 0.25
N LYS A 76 7.39 -18.14 0.22
CA LYS A 76 6.21 -18.60 0.96
C LYS A 76 6.42 -18.40 2.46
N ARG A 77 5.39 -17.90 3.13
CA ARG A 77 5.35 -17.76 4.58
C ARG A 77 4.07 -18.44 5.08
N GLU A 78 4.18 -19.16 6.17
CA GLU A 78 3.03 -19.84 6.77
C GLU A 78 2.05 -18.83 7.35
N GLU A 79 0.75 -19.16 7.27
CA GLU A 79 -0.29 -18.41 7.97
C GLU A 79 -0.05 -18.52 9.49
N GLY A 80 -0.02 -17.37 10.17
CA GLY A 80 0.25 -17.33 11.60
C GLY A 80 0.33 -15.90 12.11
N LEU A 81 0.73 -15.76 13.38
CA LEU A 81 0.87 -14.45 14.03
C LEU A 81 1.87 -13.56 13.27
N TYR A 82 1.55 -12.27 13.24
CA TYR A 82 2.43 -11.24 12.71
C TYR A 82 3.51 -10.90 13.73
N GLY A 83 4.77 -10.98 13.30
CA GLY A 83 5.91 -10.67 14.14
C GLY A 83 6.24 -9.18 14.12
N ALA A 84 7.10 -8.73 15.04
CA ALA A 84 7.54 -7.34 15.10
C ALA A 84 8.09 -6.82 13.76
N LEU A 85 8.85 -7.64 13.03
CA LEU A 85 9.39 -7.28 11.72
C LEU A 85 8.31 -7.05 10.65
N ASP A 86 7.16 -7.74 10.74
CA ASP A 86 6.06 -7.52 9.81
C ASP A 86 5.43 -6.13 10.03
N TYR A 87 5.26 -5.75 11.30
CA TYR A 87 4.74 -4.43 11.67
C TYR A 87 5.73 -3.31 11.36
N VAL A 88 7.02 -3.51 11.67
CA VAL A 88 8.08 -2.54 11.35
C VAL A 88 8.19 -2.35 9.85
N GLY A 89 8.11 -3.44 9.07
CA GLY A 89 8.13 -3.36 7.61
C GLY A 89 6.97 -2.54 7.07
N VAL A 90 5.74 -2.84 7.49
CA VAL A 90 4.57 -2.05 7.08
C VAL A 90 4.69 -0.60 7.53
N LEU A 91 5.07 -0.34 8.78
CA LEU A 91 5.22 1.03 9.29
C LEU A 91 6.26 1.83 8.49
N ALA A 92 7.42 1.23 8.20
CA ALA A 92 8.45 1.86 7.38
C ALA A 92 7.93 2.17 5.97
N SER A 93 7.21 1.23 5.34
CA SER A 93 6.57 1.46 4.04
C SER A 93 5.56 2.61 4.07
N PHE A 94 4.74 2.71 5.12
CA PHE A 94 3.78 3.81 5.27
C PHE A 94 4.48 5.16 5.39
N ILE A 95 5.57 5.23 6.16
CA ILE A 95 6.38 6.46 6.28
C ILE A 95 6.92 6.88 4.92
N ILE A 96 7.50 5.93 4.17
CA ILE A 96 8.06 6.21 2.85
C ILE A 96 6.97 6.64 1.86
N LEU A 97 5.86 5.90 1.77
CA LEU A 97 4.81 6.16 0.79
C LEU A 97 4.07 7.47 1.07
N PHE A 98 3.85 7.82 2.35
CA PHE A 98 2.94 8.91 2.70
C PHE A 98 3.60 10.10 3.36
N LEU A 99 4.61 9.90 4.21
CA LEU A 99 5.27 11.00 4.93
C LEU A 99 6.44 11.60 4.16
N PHE A 100 7.20 10.80 3.42
CA PHE A 100 8.31 11.28 2.59
C PHE A 100 7.90 12.44 1.65
N PRO A 101 6.85 12.32 0.81
CA PRO A 101 6.48 13.41 -0.10
C PRO A 101 6.01 14.68 0.61
N GLN A 102 5.66 14.64 1.91
CA GLN A 102 5.15 15.79 2.66
C GLN A 102 6.16 16.93 2.76
N TYR A 103 7.46 16.61 2.80
CA TYR A 103 8.50 17.63 2.82
C TYR A 103 8.39 18.57 1.61
N TRP A 104 8.07 18.05 0.42
CA TRP A 104 7.90 18.82 -0.81
C TRP A 104 6.49 19.39 -0.96
N LEU A 105 5.48 18.71 -0.43
CA LEU A 105 4.09 19.16 -0.47
C LEU A 105 3.79 20.31 0.49
N ARG A 106 4.61 20.54 1.53
CA ARG A 106 4.30 21.44 2.67
C ARG A 106 3.83 22.85 2.33
N ASN A 107 4.26 23.40 1.19
CA ASN A 107 3.92 24.77 0.77
C ASN A 107 2.64 24.84 -0.09
N GLU A 108 2.07 23.68 -0.45
CA GLU A 108 0.97 23.56 -1.41
C GLU A 108 -0.23 22.87 -0.73
N ILE A 109 -0.94 23.62 0.13
CA ILE A 109 -2.02 23.09 1.00
C ILE A 109 -3.10 22.34 0.20
N ILE A 110 -3.46 22.84 -0.97
CA ILE A 110 -4.45 22.19 -1.85
C ILE A 110 -3.94 20.80 -2.28
N LEU A 111 -2.65 20.70 -2.65
CA LEU A 111 -2.05 19.43 -3.10
C LEU A 111 -1.91 18.44 -1.94
N ILE A 112 -1.54 18.89 -0.73
CA ILE A 112 -1.56 18.07 0.49
C ILE A 112 -2.96 17.49 0.71
N THR A 113 -3.98 18.33 0.59
CA THR A 113 -5.37 17.95 0.84
C THR A 113 -5.84 16.89 -0.16
N ILE A 114 -5.54 17.08 -1.45
CA ILE A 114 -5.85 16.10 -2.49
C ILE A 114 -5.10 14.79 -2.24
N PHE A 115 -3.80 14.85 -1.94
CA PHE A 115 -2.97 13.68 -1.66
C PHE A 115 -3.54 12.86 -0.50
N TRP A 116 -3.80 13.49 0.65
CA TRP A 116 -4.35 12.78 1.81
C TRP A 116 -5.79 12.35 1.59
N GLY A 117 -6.60 13.07 0.81
CA GLY A 117 -7.92 12.63 0.39
C GLY A 117 -7.88 11.31 -0.38
N LEU A 118 -6.99 11.21 -1.37
CA LEU A 118 -6.79 9.97 -2.14
C LEU A 118 -6.32 8.82 -1.25
N VAL A 119 -5.31 9.07 -0.41
CA VAL A 119 -4.75 8.05 0.51
C VAL A 119 -5.82 7.60 1.50
N LEU A 120 -6.55 8.52 2.12
CA LEU A 120 -7.58 8.19 3.11
C LEU A 120 -8.70 7.36 2.48
N ILE A 121 -9.24 7.79 1.32
CA ILE A 121 -10.28 7.02 0.62
C ILE A 121 -9.77 5.62 0.30
N ALA A 122 -8.55 5.49 -0.21
CA ALA A 122 -7.96 4.18 -0.52
C ALA A 122 -7.79 3.30 0.72
N LEU A 123 -7.28 3.84 1.82
CA LEU A 123 -7.08 3.10 3.06
C LEU A 123 -8.41 2.66 3.69
N LEU A 124 -9.43 3.52 3.68
CA LEU A 124 -10.77 3.16 4.14
C LEU A 124 -11.37 2.06 3.25
N ASP A 125 -11.20 2.18 1.94
CA ASP A 125 -11.70 1.18 0.99
C ASP A 125 -11.04 -0.20 1.23
N ILE A 126 -9.72 -0.19 1.46
CA ILE A 126 -8.95 -1.39 1.83
C ILE A 126 -9.46 -1.98 3.15
N ALA A 127 -9.56 -1.18 4.20
CA ALA A 127 -9.94 -1.65 5.53
C ALA A 127 -11.35 -2.25 5.53
N PHE A 128 -12.34 -1.52 4.98
CA PHE A 128 -13.75 -1.89 5.12
C PHE A 128 -14.24 -2.91 4.09
N PHE A 129 -13.73 -2.89 2.85
CA PHE A 129 -14.26 -3.73 1.78
C PHE A 129 -13.29 -4.85 1.38
N VAL A 130 -11.97 -4.59 1.42
CA VAL A 130 -11.00 -5.56 0.92
C VAL A 130 -10.54 -6.52 2.02
N CYS A 131 -9.99 -5.98 3.10
CA CYS A 131 -9.39 -6.70 4.22
C CYS A 131 -10.43 -7.31 5.16
N LYS A 132 -11.58 -6.65 5.37
CA LYS A 132 -12.67 -7.21 6.18
C LYS A 132 -13.20 -8.56 5.65
N GLY A 133 -13.18 -8.76 4.33
CA GLY A 133 -13.56 -10.04 3.71
C GLY A 133 -12.42 -11.06 3.59
N CYS A 134 -11.22 -10.76 4.08
CA CYS A 134 -10.08 -11.69 4.06
C CYS A 134 -10.34 -12.88 5.00
N GLU A 135 -9.86 -14.07 4.68
CA GLU A 135 -10.04 -15.26 5.53
C GLU A 135 -8.83 -15.49 6.46
N ASN A 136 -7.82 -14.61 6.42
CA ASN A 136 -6.66 -14.69 7.30
C ASN A 136 -7.04 -14.32 8.74
N LYS A 137 -7.12 -15.33 9.61
CA LYS A 137 -7.57 -15.19 11.01
C LYS A 137 -6.61 -14.39 11.89
N TYR A 138 -5.34 -14.31 11.47
CA TYR A 138 -4.29 -13.59 12.19
C TYR A 138 -4.12 -12.15 11.71
N CYS A 139 -4.75 -11.76 10.59
CA CYS A 139 -4.59 -10.43 10.01
C CYS A 139 -5.16 -9.34 10.93
N PRO A 140 -4.37 -8.33 11.33
CA PRO A 140 -4.86 -7.25 12.17
C PRO A 140 -5.90 -6.37 11.46
N LEU A 141 -5.87 -6.33 10.12
CA LEU A 141 -6.82 -5.56 9.30
C LEU A 141 -8.13 -6.31 9.00
N HIS A 142 -8.25 -7.56 9.46
CA HIS A 142 -9.47 -8.35 9.31
C HIS A 142 -10.45 -8.15 10.50
N ARG A 143 -9.97 -7.59 11.62
CA ARG A 143 -10.76 -7.42 12.86
C ARG A 143 -11.63 -6.17 12.83
#